data_AF-A0A9P6WQ87-F1
#
_entry.id   AF-A0A9P6WQ87-F1
#
_cell.length_a   1.000
_cell.length_b   1.000
_cell.length_c   1.000
_cell.angle_alpha   90.00
_cell.angle_beta   90.00
_cell.angle_gamma   90.00
#
_symmetry.space_group_name_H-M   'P 1'
#
loop_
_entity.id
_entity.type
_entity.pdbx_description
1 polymer ?
#
loop_
_entity_poly.entity_id
_entity_poly.type
_entity_poly.pdbx_seq_one_letter_code
_entity_poly.pdbx_strand_id
1 'polypeptide(L)'
;MDEDIQENELKKEDKKEENDVAISSNNDDVQKIDDPMLSKLCQVPKFQEYMSSPILQFHILTVLEILDNVSLTNEYSKDGRVQIASRKINDLRNGGVEANEYVDEFINWLLIWIEEYNEN
;
A
#
# COMPACT_ATOMS: atom_id res chain seq x y z
N MET A 1 53.23 50.83 1.17
CA MET A 1 52.22 50.13 1.96
C MET A 1 51.51 49.25 0.96
N ASP A 2 52.08 48.06 0.80
CA ASP A 2 51.60 47.01 -0.07
C ASP A 2 50.46 46.30 0.64
N GLU A 3 49.30 46.20 -0.02
CA GLU A 3 48.25 45.26 0.36
C GLU A 3 47.86 44.49 -0.90
N ASP A 4 48.61 43.41 -1.14
CA ASP A 4 48.23 42.30 -2.01
C ASP A 4 46.99 41.62 -1.42
N ILE A 5 45.86 41.70 -2.13
CA ILE A 5 44.68 40.89 -1.84
C ILE A 5 44.87 39.54 -2.55
N GLN A 6 45.22 38.53 -1.77
CA GLN A 6 45.35 37.15 -2.22
C GLN A 6 43.96 36.51 -2.40
N GLU A 7 43.75 35.95 -3.59
CA GLU A 7 42.77 34.91 -3.92
C GLU A 7 42.81 33.77 -2.90
N ASN A 8 41.64 33.33 -2.44
CA ASN A 8 41.52 32.07 -1.71
C ASN A 8 40.35 31.27 -2.29
N GLU A 9 40.70 30.36 -3.20
CA GLU A 9 39.86 29.25 -3.64
C GLU A 9 39.67 28.25 -2.47
N LEU A 10 38.42 27.95 -2.08
CA LEU A 10 38.14 26.75 -1.29
C LEU A 10 37.47 25.69 -2.17
N LYS A 11 38.23 24.61 -2.36
CA LYS A 11 37.82 23.34 -2.96
C LYS A 11 36.97 22.52 -1.99
N LYS A 12 35.94 21.88 -2.57
CA LYS A 12 35.44 20.49 -2.36
C LYS A 12 35.03 20.06 -0.95
N GLU A 13 33.81 19.51 -0.85
CA GLU A 13 33.63 18.08 -0.57
C GLU A 13 32.17 17.63 -0.82
N ASP A 14 32.02 16.69 -1.76
CA ASP A 14 30.84 15.86 -1.93
C ASP A 14 30.68 14.94 -0.71
N LYS A 15 29.48 14.92 -0.11
CA LYS A 15 29.02 13.78 0.68
C LYS A 15 27.64 13.35 0.21
N LYS A 16 27.65 12.21 -0.49
CA LYS A 16 26.49 11.33 -0.69
C LYS A 16 26.02 10.85 0.69
N GLU A 17 24.77 11.13 1.03
CA GLU A 17 24.07 10.40 2.09
C GLU A 17 23.40 9.17 1.45
N GLU A 18 24.12 8.06 1.48
CA GLU A 18 23.53 6.71 1.37
C GLU A 18 22.79 6.44 2.68
N ASN A 19 21.47 6.65 2.67
CA ASN A 19 20.61 6.16 3.74
C ASN A 19 20.33 4.67 3.50
N ASP A 20 21.25 3.83 3.97
CA ASP A 20 20.97 2.43 4.29
C ASP A 20 20.00 2.39 5.48
N VAL A 21 18.71 2.48 5.18
CA VAL A 21 17.66 2.16 6.16
C VAL A 21 17.64 0.64 6.29
N ALA A 22 18.44 0.15 7.23
CA ALA A 22 18.30 -1.20 7.77
C ALA A 22 16.88 -1.31 8.36
N ILE A 23 15.96 -1.90 7.59
CA ILE A 23 14.66 -2.33 8.08
C ILE A 23 14.94 -3.46 9.06
N SER A 24 14.99 -3.11 10.34
CA SER A 24 14.97 -4.06 11.44
C SER A 24 13.60 -4.73 11.44
N SER A 25 13.51 -5.91 10.83
CA SER A 25 12.37 -6.81 10.96
C SER A 25 12.26 -7.27 12.42
N ASN A 26 11.62 -6.45 13.25
CA ASN A 26 11.16 -6.86 14.57
C ASN A 26 9.82 -7.58 14.39
N ASN A 27 9.84 -8.88 14.62
CA ASN A 27 8.87 -9.87 14.14
C ASN A 27 7.99 -10.42 15.27
N ASP A 28 7.50 -9.59 16.19
CA ASP A 28 6.93 -10.09 17.46
C ASP A 28 5.48 -9.67 17.77
N ASP A 29 4.68 -9.37 16.75
CA ASP A 29 3.21 -9.34 16.89
C ASP A 29 2.51 -9.74 15.58
N VAL A 30 2.95 -10.85 14.97
CA VAL A 30 2.20 -11.45 13.86
C VAL A 30 0.94 -12.06 14.46
N GLN A 31 -0.15 -11.29 14.46
CA GLN A 31 -1.48 -11.82 14.70
C GLN A 31 -1.65 -13.07 13.82
N LYS A 32 -1.93 -14.20 14.45
CA LYS A 32 -2.10 -15.46 13.76
C LYS A 32 -3.25 -15.30 12.76
N ILE A 33 -2.96 -15.40 11.47
CA ILE A 33 -3.98 -15.36 10.42
C ILE A 33 -4.72 -16.71 10.47
N ASP A 34 -5.94 -16.71 11.01
CA ASP A 34 -6.74 -17.92 11.18
C ASP A 34 -7.28 -18.47 9.85
N ASP A 35 -7.42 -17.61 8.85
CA ASP A 35 -7.91 -17.98 7.52
C ASP A 35 -6.77 -18.61 6.69
N PRO A 36 -6.89 -19.90 6.26
CA PRO A 36 -5.82 -20.59 5.52
C PRO A 36 -5.50 -19.96 4.17
N MET A 37 -6.51 -19.40 3.50
CA MET A 37 -6.36 -18.75 2.20
C MET A 37 -5.59 -17.44 2.37
N LEU A 38 -5.96 -16.61 3.35
CA LEU A 38 -5.22 -15.37 3.66
C LEU A 38 -3.79 -15.68 4.13
N SER A 39 -3.62 -16.72 4.95
CA SER A 39 -2.29 -17.14 5.38
C SER A 39 -1.40 -17.52 4.20
N LYS A 40 -1.95 -18.19 3.17
CA LYS A 40 -1.21 -18.52 1.95
C LYS A 40 -0.95 -17.27 1.10
N LEU A 41 -1.95 -16.40 0.94
CA LEU A 41 -1.84 -15.16 0.17
C LEU A 41 -0.72 -14.25 0.70
N CYS A 42 -0.63 -14.08 2.02
CA CYS A 42 0.39 -13.24 2.65
C CYS A 42 1.83 -13.74 2.43
N GLN A 43 2.01 -15.01 2.07
CA GLN A 43 3.31 -15.59 1.73
C GLN A 43 3.69 -15.42 0.25
N VAL A 44 2.76 -14.96 -0.61
CA VAL A 44 3.00 -14.78 -2.04
C VAL A 44 3.86 -13.53 -2.27
N PRO A 45 5.03 -13.62 -2.93
CA PRO A 45 5.90 -12.46 -3.15
C PRO A 45 5.21 -11.32 -3.88
N LYS A 46 4.43 -11.63 -4.92
CA LYS A 46 3.66 -10.63 -5.67
C LYS A 46 2.61 -9.90 -4.81
N PHE A 47 1.99 -10.58 -3.84
CA PHE A 47 1.10 -9.92 -2.88
C PHE A 47 1.87 -8.92 -2.02
N GLN A 48 3.04 -9.32 -1.52
CA GLN A 48 3.90 -8.47 -0.69
C GLN A 48 4.39 -7.24 -1.46
N GLU A 49 4.73 -7.39 -2.74
CA GLU A 49 5.08 -6.28 -3.64
C GLU A 49 3.93 -5.28 -3.74
N TYR A 50 2.70 -5.73 -4.02
CA TYR A 50 1.53 -4.86 -4.03
C TYR A 50 1.30 -4.16 -2.69
N MET A 51 1.38 -4.92 -1.58
CA MET A 51 1.18 -4.37 -0.23
C MET A 51 2.26 -3.39 0.20
N SER A 52 3.40 -3.31 -0.50
CA SER A 52 4.43 -2.30 -0.24
C SER A 52 4.07 -0.91 -0.80
N SER A 53 3.08 -0.82 -1.69
CA SER A 53 2.67 0.44 -2.32
C SER A 53 1.82 1.31 -1.40
N PRO A 54 2.24 2.56 -1.08
CA PRO A 54 1.45 3.47 -0.24
C PRO A 54 0.09 3.83 -0.85
N ILE A 55 0.00 3.90 -2.18
CA ILE A 55 -1.24 4.19 -2.90
C ILE A 55 -2.25 3.07 -2.65
N LEU A 56 -1.81 1.81 -2.78
CA LEU A 56 -2.67 0.66 -2.59
C LEU A 56 -3.08 0.50 -1.12
N GLN A 57 -2.14 0.69 -0.20
CA GLN A 57 -2.42 0.72 1.23
C GLN A 57 -3.49 1.75 1.58
N PHE A 58 -3.39 2.98 1.06
CA PHE A 58 -4.38 4.03 1.28
C PHE A 58 -5.78 3.61 0.83
N HIS A 59 -5.91 3.04 -0.37
CA HIS A 59 -7.20 2.60 -0.88
C HIS A 59 -7.77 1.41 -0.09
N ILE A 60 -6.94 0.45 0.30
CA ILE A 60 -7.35 -0.69 1.13
C ILE A 60 -7.81 -0.21 2.51
N LEU A 61 -7.05 0.67 3.17
CA LEU A 61 -7.42 1.26 4.45
C LEU A 61 -8.74 2.03 4.36
N THR A 62 -8.97 2.74 3.25
CA THR A 62 -10.24 3.44 3.01
C THR A 62 -11.41 2.45 2.93
N VAL A 63 -11.23 1.31 2.26
CA VAL A 63 -12.26 0.26 2.16
C VAL A 63 -12.51 -0.38 3.54
N LEU A 64 -11.46 -0.68 4.30
CA LEU A 64 -11.58 -1.20 5.67
C LEU A 64 -12.32 -0.21 6.57
N GLU A 65 -12.00 1.08 6.48
CA GLU A 65 -12.68 2.13 7.24
C GLU A 65 -14.18 2.20 6.90
N ILE A 66 -14.56 2.03 5.63
CA ILE A 66 -15.97 1.95 5.23
C ILE A 66 -16.66 0.72 5.84
N LEU A 67 -15.98 -0.43 5.91
CA LEU A 67 -16.54 -1.68 6.43
C LEU A 67 -16.73 -1.66 7.95
N ASP A 68 -15.84 -0.97 8.66
CA ASP A 68 -15.77 -1.04 10.13
C ASP A 68 -16.31 0.23 10.83
N ASN A 69 -16.27 1.39 10.18
CA ASN A 69 -16.70 2.66 10.78
C ASN A 69 -18.15 3.04 10.41
N VAL A 70 -19.07 2.75 11.34
CA VAL A 70 -20.48 3.15 11.25
C VAL A 70 -20.66 4.68 11.23
N SER A 71 -19.84 5.43 11.97
CA SER A 71 -19.95 6.89 12.04
C SER A 71 -19.52 7.59 10.75
N LEU A 72 -18.59 6.99 10.01
CA LEU A 72 -18.17 7.49 8.69
C LEU A 72 -19.29 7.33 7.65
N THR A 73 -19.89 6.14 7.60
CA THR A 73 -20.88 5.77 6.56
C THR A 73 -22.31 6.13 6.93
N ASN A 74 -22.60 6.34 8.22
CA ASN A 74 -23.94 6.40 8.78
C ASN A 74 -24.80 5.17 8.44
N GLU A 75 -24.15 4.02 8.21
CA GLU A 75 -24.78 2.76 7.84
C GLU A 75 -24.54 1.68 8.91
N TYR A 76 -25.62 1.30 9.58
CA TYR A 76 -25.58 0.41 10.74
C TYR A 76 -25.54 -1.07 10.33
N SER A 77 -26.08 -1.41 9.16
CA SER A 77 -26.06 -2.77 8.65
C SER A 77 -24.70 -3.12 8.03
N LYS A 78 -24.23 -4.34 8.32
CA LYS A 78 -23.03 -4.88 7.68
C LYS A 78 -23.20 -4.93 6.15
N ASP A 79 -24.37 -5.35 5.68
CA ASP A 79 -24.67 -5.44 4.26
C ASP A 79 -24.61 -4.08 3.56
N GLY A 80 -25.23 -3.04 4.14
CA GLY A 80 -25.16 -1.69 3.60
C GLY A 80 -23.72 -1.17 3.51
N ARG A 81 -22.88 -1.42 4.52
CA ARG A 81 -21.45 -1.05 4.46
C ARG A 81 -20.70 -1.82 3.39
N VAL A 82 -21.01 -3.11 3.18
CA VAL A 82 -20.47 -3.89 2.06
C VAL A 82 -20.88 -3.28 0.72
N GLN A 83 -22.11 -2.82 0.57
CA GLN A 83 -22.55 -2.14 -0.67
C GLN A 83 -21.79 -0.82 -0.91
N ILE A 84 -21.54 -0.04 0.13
CA ILE A 84 -20.74 1.21 0.04
C ILE A 84 -19.29 0.88 -0.34
N ALA A 85 -18.67 -0.08 0.34
CA ALA A 85 -17.32 -0.55 0.04
C ALA A 85 -17.20 -1.08 -1.40
N SER A 86 -18.20 -1.83 -1.86
CA SER A 86 -18.26 -2.36 -3.22
C SER A 86 -18.34 -1.26 -4.26
N ARG A 87 -19.13 -0.21 -4.01
CA ARG A 87 -19.17 0.98 -4.87
C ARG A 87 -17.80 1.66 -4.94
N LYS A 88 -17.15 1.84 -3.78
CA LYS A 88 -15.81 2.44 -3.71
C LYS A 88 -14.79 1.64 -4.53
N ILE A 89 -14.81 0.31 -4.44
CA ILE A 89 -13.94 -0.56 -5.26
C ILE A 89 -14.26 -0.39 -6.75
N ASN A 90 -15.53 -0.37 -7.15
CA ASN A 90 -15.92 -0.16 -8.54
C ASN A 90 -15.49 1.20 -9.08
N ASP A 91 -15.55 2.26 -8.27
CA ASP A 91 -15.10 3.59 -8.65
C ASP A 91 -13.58 3.65 -8.89
N LEU A 92 -12.80 2.78 -8.25
CA LEU A 92 -11.36 2.66 -8.42
C LEU A 92 -10.95 1.75 -9.59
N ARG A 93 -11.85 0.89 -10.06
CA ARG A 93 -11.59 -0.02 -11.19
C ARG A 93 -11.76 0.69 -12.54
N ASN A 94 -11.33 0.01 -13.60
CA ASN A 94 -11.45 0.55 -14.96
C ASN A 94 -12.91 0.95 -15.28
N GLY A 95 -13.10 2.18 -15.76
CA GLY A 95 -14.42 2.77 -16.03
C GLY A 95 -15.09 3.47 -14.83
N GLY A 96 -14.48 3.43 -13.65
CA GLY A 96 -14.93 4.16 -12.45
C GLY A 96 -14.53 5.64 -12.46
N VAL A 97 -15.20 6.45 -11.63
CA VAL A 97 -14.96 7.90 -11.56
C VAL A 97 -13.62 8.28 -10.91
N GLU A 98 -13.02 7.35 -10.17
CA GLU A 98 -11.72 7.47 -9.52
C GLU A 98 -10.76 6.38 -10.01
N ALA A 99 -10.95 5.93 -11.27
CA ALA A 99 -10.21 4.80 -11.84
C ALA A 99 -8.70 4.95 -11.63
N ASN A 100 -8.09 3.90 -11.11
CA ASN A 100 -6.67 3.83 -10.84
C ASN A 100 -6.12 2.53 -11.44
N GLU A 101 -5.25 2.67 -12.44
CA GLU A 101 -4.71 1.53 -13.19
C GLU A 101 -3.99 0.52 -12.28
N TYR A 102 -3.26 1.00 -11.28
CA TYR A 102 -2.53 0.13 -10.35
C TYR A 102 -3.47 -0.62 -9.41
N VAL A 103 -4.56 0.01 -8.97
CA VAL A 103 -5.60 -0.65 -8.16
C VAL A 103 -6.34 -1.70 -9.00
N ASP A 104 -6.66 -1.39 -10.26
CA ASP A 104 -7.32 -2.33 -11.17
C ASP A 104 -6.43 -3.54 -11.47
N GLU A 105 -5.14 -3.33 -11.73
CA GLU A 105 -4.16 -4.41 -11.92
C GLU A 105 -4.08 -5.32 -10.70
N PHE A 106 -3.98 -4.73 -9.50
CA PHE A 106 -3.97 -5.47 -8.24
C PHE A 106 -5.25 -6.31 -8.08
N ILE A 107 -6.43 -5.71 -8.27
CA ILE A 107 -7.71 -6.41 -8.13
C ILE A 107 -7.83 -7.55 -9.13
N ASN A 108 -7.49 -7.32 -10.39
CA ASN A 108 -7.54 -8.36 -11.43
C ASN A 108 -6.59 -9.51 -11.10
N TRP A 109 -5.36 -9.20 -10.68
CA TRP A 109 -4.42 -10.22 -10.23
C TRP A 109 -4.93 -11.00 -9.02
N LEU A 110 -5.50 -10.30 -8.03
CA LEU A 110 -6.03 -10.93 -6.82
C LEU A 110 -7.18 -11.87 -7.17
N LEU A 111 -8.13 -11.45 -8.02
CA LEU A 111 -9.25 -12.28 -8.46
C LEU A 111 -8.78 -13.58 -9.12
N ILE A 112 -7.82 -13.50 -10.04
CA ILE A 112 -7.22 -14.67 -10.69
C ILE A 112 -6.57 -15.58 -9.65
N TRP A 113 -5.80 -15.01 -8.71
CA TRP A 113 -5.16 -15.80 -7.66
C TRP A 113 -6.18 -16.52 -6.77
N ILE A 114 -7.31 -15.88 -6.45
CA ILE A 114 -8.39 -16.48 -5.66
C ILE A 114 -9.03 -17.65 -6.42
N GLU A 115 -9.28 -17.48 -7.72
CA GLU A 115 -9.80 -18.54 -8.59
C GLU A 115 -8.84 -19.74 -8.62
N GLU A 116 -7.55 -19.50 -8.87
CA GLU A 116 -6.51 -20.52 -8.84
C GLU A 116 -6.41 -21.21 -7.47
N TYR A 117 -6.55 -20.48 -6.37
CA TYR A 117 -6.55 -21.07 -5.04
C TYR A 117 -7.74 -22.03 -4.84
N ASN A 118 -8.93 -21.66 -5.32
CA ASN A 118 -10.15 -22.46 -5.14
C ASN A 118 -10.20 -23.70 -6.04
N GLU A 119 -9.43 -23.73 -7.12
CA GLU A 119 -9.31 -24.89 -8.02
C GLU A 119 -8.34 -25.97 -7.51
N ASN A 120 -7.50 -25.64 -6.51
CA ASN A 120 -6.48 -26.52 -5.93
C ASN A 120 -6.87 -27.08 -4.56
#